data_AF-A0A7R9CGK7-F1
#
_entry.id   AF-A0A7R9CGK7-F1
#
_cell.length_a   1.000
_cell.length_b   1.000
_cell.length_c   1.000
_cell.angle_alpha   90.00
_cell.angle_beta   90.00
_cell.angle_gamma   90.00
#
_symmetry.space_group_name_H-M   'P 1'
#
loop_
_entity.id
_entity.type
_entity.pdbx_description
1 polymer ?
#
loop_
_entity_poly.entity_id
_entity_poly.type
_entity_poly.pdbx_seq_one_letter_code
_entity_poly.pdbx_strand_id
1 'polypeptide(L)'
;MKSSSLTDALRIALPLVFEGHVSMDLLDYLCERVVENGTLLENCRPATLISLISALAIANYKPENWGCIKDSLLKNPLLQDEKLELPWIKISVNLALLDCFFNPLLERVFQENFLKTFLDRKNNLLDHLQLLTLYHAVFTLHPTYSGPLPPSAIMQEAMSKNGEHVKDFPLKGALERGLGGSCYLLTKVHTKLGHFVDHVVVMRKGGYPVAINENSEQSTSSRQFVEDLIIPPNSQLFEILIVIAIVLASVAAASLTIDQTADDWDIMVWSQSGVLRCDDHVPPSKLLHQQLPQTKRTFCLGRKNFGSARLCGSPHFFGAMGKTSRS
;
A
#
# COMPACT_ATOMS: atom_id res chain seq x y z
N MET A 1 -32.56 -10.90 -21.56
CA MET A 1 -32.48 -10.84 -20.07
C MET A 1 -32.18 -9.41 -19.67
N LYS A 2 -32.88 -8.89 -18.66
CA LYS A 2 -33.06 -7.46 -18.39
C LYS A 2 -31.82 -6.85 -17.70
N SER A 3 -31.44 -5.65 -18.11
CA SER A 3 -30.40 -4.80 -17.50
C SER A 3 -30.56 -4.54 -15.99
N SER A 4 -31.71 -4.92 -15.40
CA SER A 4 -31.97 -4.83 -13.97
C SER A 4 -31.06 -5.75 -13.13
N SER A 5 -30.71 -6.95 -13.61
CA SER A 5 -29.98 -7.92 -12.77
C SER A 5 -28.55 -7.49 -12.43
N LEU A 6 -27.90 -6.68 -13.26
CA LEU A 6 -26.52 -6.26 -13.06
C LEU A 6 -26.41 -5.10 -12.06
N THR A 7 -27.36 -4.16 -12.10
CA THR A 7 -27.42 -3.08 -11.10
C THR A 7 -27.70 -3.66 -9.72
N ASP A 8 -28.53 -4.70 -9.65
CA ASP A 8 -28.82 -5.42 -8.41
C ASP A 8 -27.64 -6.30 -7.96
N ALA A 9 -26.95 -6.97 -8.89
CA ALA A 9 -25.73 -7.72 -8.59
C ALA A 9 -24.62 -6.80 -8.05
N LEU A 10 -24.42 -5.63 -8.67
CA LEU A 10 -23.49 -4.62 -8.17
C LEU A 10 -23.92 -4.12 -6.79
N ARG A 11 -25.21 -3.84 -6.58
CA ARG A 11 -25.72 -3.43 -5.26
C ARG A 11 -25.48 -4.45 -4.14
N ILE A 12 -25.51 -5.75 -4.44
CA ILE A 12 -25.29 -6.82 -3.46
C ILE A 12 -23.80 -7.13 -3.29
N ALA A 13 -23.06 -7.16 -4.40
CA ALA A 13 -21.64 -7.48 -4.41
C ALA A 13 -20.77 -6.42 -3.75
N LEU A 14 -21.13 -5.14 -3.92
CA LEU A 14 -20.31 -4.03 -3.47
C LEU A 14 -20.17 -3.99 -1.94
N PRO A 15 -21.24 -4.11 -1.12
CA PRO A 15 -21.12 -4.24 0.33
C PRO A 15 -20.19 -5.37 0.79
N LEU A 16 -20.25 -6.54 0.15
CA LEU A 16 -19.43 -7.70 0.52
C LEU A 16 -17.94 -7.44 0.28
N VAL A 17 -17.60 -6.76 -0.83
CA VAL A 17 -16.20 -6.37 -1.08
C VAL A 17 -15.72 -5.29 -0.10
N PHE A 18 -16.63 -4.43 0.40
CA PHE A 18 -16.28 -3.42 1.41
C PHE A 18 -15.96 -4.00 2.78
N GLU A 19 -16.49 -5.17 3.13
CA GLU A 19 -16.18 -5.88 4.39
C GLU A 19 -14.85 -6.65 4.33
N GLY A 20 -14.08 -6.52 3.24
CA GLY A 20 -12.83 -7.24 3.04
C GLY A 20 -13.02 -8.65 2.45
N HIS A 21 -14.26 -9.06 2.17
CA HIS A 21 -14.56 -10.30 1.46
C HIS A 21 -14.52 -10.08 -0.05
N VAL A 22 -13.31 -10.14 -0.61
CA VAL A 22 -13.10 -10.11 -2.06
C VAL A 22 -13.34 -11.52 -2.64
N SER A 23 -14.49 -11.72 -3.30
CA SER A 23 -14.71 -12.90 -4.14
C SER A 23 -14.22 -12.64 -5.56
N MET A 24 -13.16 -13.34 -5.98
CA MET A 24 -12.61 -13.21 -7.34
C MET A 24 -13.64 -13.61 -8.40
N ASP A 25 -14.38 -14.70 -8.18
CA ASP A 25 -15.43 -15.17 -9.10
C ASP A 25 -16.54 -14.13 -9.29
N LEU A 26 -16.89 -13.40 -8.23
CA LEU A 26 -17.86 -12.32 -8.29
C LEU A 26 -17.32 -11.12 -9.08
N LEU A 27 -16.05 -10.74 -8.86
CA LEU A 27 -15.41 -9.68 -9.63
C LEU A 27 -15.30 -10.05 -11.11
N ASP A 28 -14.99 -11.30 -11.43
CA ASP A 28 -14.97 -11.82 -12.79
C ASP A 28 -16.34 -11.71 -13.45
N TYR A 29 -17.38 -12.21 -12.79
CA TYR A 29 -18.74 -12.08 -13.27
C TYR A 29 -19.12 -10.61 -13.51
N LEU A 30 -18.84 -9.70 -12.58
CA LEU A 30 -19.13 -8.28 -12.75
C LEU A 30 -18.38 -7.66 -13.93
N CYS A 31 -17.10 -8.00 -14.08
CA CYS A 31 -16.24 -7.51 -15.17
C CYS A 31 -16.70 -8.03 -16.53
N GLU A 32 -17.09 -9.30 -16.63
CA GLU A 32 -17.70 -9.87 -17.84
C GLU A 32 -18.96 -9.12 -18.24
N ARG A 33 -19.85 -8.84 -17.28
CA ARG A 33 -21.10 -8.10 -17.55
C ARG A 33 -20.83 -6.66 -18.00
N VAL A 34 -19.79 -6.02 -17.49
CA VAL A 34 -19.32 -4.71 -17.97
C VAL A 34 -18.84 -4.82 -19.42
N VAL A 35 -18.08 -5.86 -19.76
CA VAL A 35 -17.56 -6.07 -21.12
C VAL A 35 -18.68 -6.38 -22.11
N GLU A 36 -19.64 -7.22 -21.74
CA GLU A 36 -20.83 -7.53 -22.54
C GLU A 36 -21.66 -6.27 -22.84
N ASN A 37 -21.66 -5.29 -21.94
CA ASN A 37 -22.33 -4.01 -22.11
C ASN A 37 -21.35 -2.84 -21.95
N GLY A 38 -20.55 -2.58 -22.99
CA GLY A 38 -19.48 -1.58 -22.97
C GLY A 38 -19.88 -0.13 -22.62
N THR A 39 -21.18 0.19 -22.61
CA THR A 39 -21.70 1.52 -22.20
C THR A 39 -22.16 1.58 -20.74
N LEU A 40 -22.11 0.46 -20.02
CA LEU A 40 -22.62 0.36 -18.66
C LEU A 40 -21.87 1.29 -17.71
N LEU A 41 -20.53 1.28 -17.75
CA LEU A 41 -19.73 2.14 -16.88
C LEU A 41 -19.80 3.60 -17.31
N GLU A 42 -20.07 3.91 -18.58
CA GLU A 42 -20.19 5.29 -19.05
C GLU A 42 -21.40 6.01 -18.38
N ASN A 43 -22.48 5.27 -18.09
CA ASN A 43 -23.75 5.83 -17.60
C ASN A 43 -24.14 5.41 -16.18
N CYS A 44 -23.27 4.68 -15.48
CA CYS A 44 -23.60 4.18 -14.15
C CYS A 44 -23.60 5.30 -13.08
N ARG A 45 -24.31 5.04 -11.97
CA ARG A 45 -24.37 5.95 -10.82
C ARG A 45 -23.01 6.06 -10.12
N PRO A 46 -22.71 7.19 -9.44
CA PRO A 46 -21.44 7.37 -8.72
C PRO A 46 -21.12 6.24 -7.75
N ALA A 47 -22.09 5.80 -6.95
CA ALA A 47 -21.90 4.71 -6.00
C ALA A 47 -21.42 3.42 -6.70
N THR A 48 -21.99 3.08 -7.86
CA THR A 48 -21.62 1.89 -8.63
C THR A 48 -20.20 1.99 -9.17
N LEU A 49 -19.85 3.13 -9.78
CA LEU A 49 -18.52 3.37 -10.34
C LEU A 49 -17.44 3.30 -9.27
N ILE A 50 -17.61 4.08 -8.20
CA ILE A 50 -16.65 4.21 -7.10
C ILE A 50 -16.42 2.85 -6.43
N SER A 51 -17.49 2.10 -6.24
CA SER A 51 -17.40 0.82 -5.55
C SER A 51 -16.74 -0.24 -6.42
N LEU A 52 -16.99 -0.27 -7.74
CA LEU A 52 -16.28 -1.19 -8.64
C LEU A 52 -14.77 -0.87 -8.69
N ILE A 53 -14.42 0.42 -8.82
CA ILE A 53 -13.03 0.89 -8.75
C ILE A 53 -12.37 0.46 -7.44
N SER A 54 -13.06 0.68 -6.33
CA SER A 54 -12.54 0.32 -5.00
C SER A 54 -12.38 -1.19 -4.85
N ALA A 55 -13.35 -1.97 -5.32
CA ALA A 55 -13.35 -3.42 -5.25
C ALA A 55 -12.17 -4.02 -6.01
N LEU A 56 -11.96 -3.58 -7.25
CA LEU A 56 -10.82 -4.00 -8.06
C LEU A 56 -9.49 -3.57 -7.43
N ALA A 57 -9.40 -2.33 -6.92
CA ALA A 57 -8.18 -1.82 -6.31
C ALA A 57 -7.81 -2.55 -5.00
N ILE A 58 -8.79 -2.81 -4.13
CA ILE A 58 -8.61 -3.56 -2.88
C ILE A 58 -8.17 -5.00 -3.18
N ALA A 59 -8.78 -5.62 -4.20
CA ALA A 59 -8.40 -6.95 -4.68
C ALA A 59 -7.03 -6.97 -5.39
N ASN A 60 -6.46 -5.80 -5.69
CA ASN A 60 -5.37 -5.62 -6.64
C ASN A 60 -5.60 -6.43 -7.94
N TYR A 61 -6.85 -6.38 -8.43
CA TYR A 61 -7.33 -7.26 -9.48
C TYR A 61 -7.56 -6.52 -10.80
N LYS A 62 -7.04 -7.10 -11.88
CA LYS A 62 -7.27 -6.68 -13.26
C LYS A 62 -7.71 -7.90 -14.06
N PRO A 63 -8.96 -7.95 -14.54
CA PRO A 63 -9.45 -9.07 -15.33
C PRO A 63 -8.78 -9.12 -16.70
N GLU A 64 -8.94 -10.23 -17.42
CA GLU A 64 -8.37 -10.43 -18.76
C GLU A 64 -8.72 -9.28 -19.73
N ASN A 65 -9.98 -8.80 -19.65
CA ASN A 65 -10.49 -7.71 -20.48
C ASN A 65 -10.31 -6.31 -19.85
N TRP A 66 -9.32 -6.11 -18.98
CA TRP A 66 -9.11 -4.85 -18.25
C TRP A 66 -8.99 -3.63 -19.17
N GLY A 67 -8.38 -3.75 -20.35
CA GLY A 67 -8.28 -2.63 -21.31
C GLY A 67 -9.65 -2.06 -21.69
N CYS A 68 -10.60 -2.92 -22.05
CA CYS A 68 -11.97 -2.51 -22.40
C CYS A 68 -12.70 -1.86 -21.21
N ILE A 69 -12.53 -2.43 -20.01
CA ILE A 69 -13.14 -1.91 -18.78
C ILE A 69 -12.57 -0.54 -18.42
N LYS A 70 -11.24 -0.40 -18.49
CA LYS A 70 -10.53 0.85 -18.26
C LYS A 70 -11.01 1.94 -19.22
N ASP A 71 -11.12 1.63 -20.52
CA ASP A 71 -11.56 2.61 -21.51
C ASP A 71 -13.01 3.06 -21.29
N SER A 72 -13.91 2.13 -20.94
CA SER A 72 -15.31 2.44 -20.59
C SER A 72 -15.41 3.27 -19.30
N LEU A 73 -14.61 2.92 -18.30
CA LEU A 73 -14.53 3.62 -17.02
C LEU A 73 -14.08 5.07 -17.19
N LEU A 74 -13.03 5.31 -17.98
CA LEU A 74 -12.44 6.64 -18.18
C LEU A 74 -13.34 7.59 -18.98
N LYS A 75 -14.31 7.05 -19.73
CA LYS A 75 -15.32 7.84 -20.44
C LYS A 75 -16.47 8.30 -19.54
N ASN A 76 -16.60 7.77 -18.32
CA ASN A 76 -17.68 8.19 -17.44
C ASN A 76 -17.54 9.69 -17.09
N PRO A 77 -18.55 10.53 -17.39
CA PRO A 77 -18.48 11.98 -17.17
C PRO A 77 -18.36 12.34 -15.68
N LEU A 78 -18.71 11.43 -14.76
CA LEU A 78 -18.50 11.62 -13.33
C LEU A 78 -17.04 11.84 -12.98
N LEU A 79 -16.08 11.25 -13.70
CA LEU A 79 -14.65 11.49 -13.43
C LEU A 79 -14.21 12.93 -13.76
N GLN A 80 -15.06 13.68 -14.47
CA GLN A 80 -14.89 15.09 -14.76
C GLN A 80 -15.80 15.99 -13.90
N ASP A 81 -16.69 15.43 -13.07
CA ASP A 81 -17.68 16.16 -12.28
C ASP A 81 -17.04 16.85 -11.06
N GLU A 82 -17.20 18.17 -10.94
CA GLU A 82 -16.56 19.01 -9.91
C GLU A 82 -17.21 18.92 -8.51
N LYS A 83 -18.24 18.08 -8.30
CA LYS A 83 -18.88 17.89 -6.99
C LYS A 83 -17.90 17.53 -5.88
N LEU A 84 -17.73 18.41 -4.89
CA LEU A 84 -16.80 18.23 -3.76
C LEU A 84 -17.19 17.09 -2.79
N GLU A 85 -18.42 16.59 -2.85
CA GLU A 85 -18.94 15.56 -1.94
C GLU A 85 -18.32 14.17 -2.16
N LEU A 86 -17.78 13.91 -3.37
CA LEU A 86 -17.24 12.61 -3.72
C LEU A 86 -15.76 12.47 -3.27
N PRO A 87 -15.30 11.25 -2.91
CA PRO A 87 -13.97 11.03 -2.35
C PRO A 87 -12.89 10.97 -3.45
N TRP A 88 -12.65 12.08 -4.15
CA TRP A 88 -11.81 12.11 -5.36
C TRP A 88 -10.36 11.68 -5.14
N ILE A 89 -9.78 12.03 -4.00
CA ILE A 89 -8.41 11.60 -3.66
C ILE A 89 -8.38 10.07 -3.55
N LYS A 90 -9.32 9.46 -2.82
CA LYS A 90 -9.47 8.00 -2.73
C LYS A 90 -9.66 7.34 -4.10
N ILE A 91 -10.54 7.89 -4.93
CA ILE A 91 -10.79 7.37 -6.28
C ILE A 91 -9.49 7.40 -7.10
N SER A 92 -8.74 8.49 -7.02
CA SER A 92 -7.45 8.65 -7.73
C SER A 92 -6.41 7.65 -7.23
N VAL A 93 -6.34 7.40 -5.91
CA VAL A 93 -5.47 6.35 -5.34
C VAL A 93 -5.86 4.98 -5.87
N ASN A 94 -7.14 4.63 -5.86
CA ASN A 94 -7.62 3.33 -6.35
C ASN A 94 -7.34 3.14 -7.84
N LEU A 95 -7.50 4.20 -8.65
CA LEU A 95 -7.13 4.16 -10.06
C LEU A 95 -5.61 3.98 -10.24
N ALA A 96 -4.78 4.65 -9.43
CA ALA A 96 -3.34 4.47 -9.44
C ALA A 96 -2.92 3.03 -9.08
N LEU A 97 -3.57 2.40 -8.09
CA LEU A 97 -3.37 0.97 -7.76
C LEU A 97 -3.69 0.04 -8.92
N LEU A 98 -4.60 0.45 -9.82
CA LEU A 98 -4.96 -0.28 -11.02
C LEU A 98 -4.09 0.07 -12.24
N ASP A 99 -2.96 0.76 -12.06
CA ASP A 99 -2.12 1.34 -13.12
C ASP A 99 -2.92 2.22 -14.10
N CYS A 100 -3.83 3.03 -13.55
CA CYS A 100 -4.69 3.94 -14.28
C CYS A 100 -4.51 5.37 -13.78
N PHE A 101 -3.62 6.14 -14.42
CA PHE A 101 -3.39 7.55 -14.08
C PHE A 101 -4.24 8.46 -14.99
N PHE A 102 -5.39 8.90 -14.49
CA PHE A 102 -6.29 9.78 -15.26
C PHE A 102 -5.93 11.26 -15.04
N ASN A 103 -5.14 11.82 -15.97
CA ASN A 103 -4.58 13.17 -15.85
C ASN A 103 -5.61 14.27 -15.50
N PRO A 104 -6.79 14.37 -16.13
CA PRO A 104 -7.76 15.41 -15.79
C PRO A 104 -8.19 15.37 -14.32
N LEU A 105 -8.37 14.17 -13.76
CA LEU A 105 -8.69 14.01 -12.34
C LEU A 105 -7.49 14.33 -11.46
N LEU A 106 -6.28 13.89 -11.83
CA LEU A 106 -5.04 14.21 -11.09
C LEU A 106 -4.79 15.71 -11.01
N GLU A 107 -4.88 16.40 -12.14
CA GLU A 107 -4.75 17.86 -12.21
C GLU A 107 -5.74 18.54 -11.27
N ARG A 108 -6.98 18.06 -11.22
CA ARG A 108 -7.98 18.61 -10.31
C ARG A 108 -7.68 18.32 -8.84
N VAL A 109 -7.39 17.08 -8.47
CA VAL A 109 -7.18 16.72 -7.06
C VAL A 109 -5.90 17.31 -6.49
N PHE A 110 -4.94 17.70 -7.33
CA PHE A 110 -3.71 18.38 -6.91
C PHE A 110 -3.80 19.90 -6.96
N GLN A 111 -4.89 20.50 -7.47
CA GLN A 111 -5.08 21.95 -7.40
C GLN A 111 -5.20 22.43 -5.96
N GLU A 112 -4.50 23.53 -5.66
CA GLU A 112 -4.50 24.14 -4.33
C GLU A 112 -5.90 24.52 -3.84
N ASN A 113 -6.72 25.12 -4.71
CA ASN A 113 -8.08 25.51 -4.35
C ASN A 113 -8.95 24.31 -3.99
N PHE A 114 -8.85 23.23 -4.78
CA PHE A 114 -9.54 21.97 -4.48
C PHE A 114 -9.09 21.42 -3.13
N LEU A 115 -7.78 21.31 -2.91
CA LEU A 115 -7.22 20.73 -1.68
C LEU A 115 -7.59 21.54 -0.44
N LYS A 116 -7.53 22.87 -0.50
CA LYS A 116 -7.94 23.73 0.62
C LYS A 116 -9.40 23.48 1.01
N THR A 117 -10.32 23.43 0.05
CA THR A 117 -11.74 23.19 0.36
C THR A 117 -12.01 21.74 0.77
N PHE A 118 -11.38 20.78 0.10
CA PHE A 118 -11.60 19.35 0.36
C PHE A 118 -11.04 18.91 1.72
N LEU A 119 -9.87 19.43 2.10
CA LEU A 119 -9.22 19.08 3.35
C LEU A 119 -9.72 19.91 4.54
N ASP A 120 -10.40 21.05 4.37
CA ASP A 120 -10.96 21.82 5.50
C ASP A 120 -12.09 21.07 6.26
N ARG A 121 -12.57 19.95 5.71
CA ARG A 121 -13.60 19.12 6.34
C ARG A 121 -13.12 18.50 7.65
N LYS A 122 -14.05 18.30 8.59
CA LYS A 122 -13.78 17.60 9.86
C LYS A 122 -13.32 16.16 9.59
N ASN A 123 -12.41 15.66 10.42
CA ASN A 123 -11.86 14.29 10.33
C ASN A 123 -11.15 13.98 8.99
N ASN A 124 -10.38 14.94 8.48
CA ASN A 124 -9.62 14.85 7.23
C ASN A 124 -8.36 13.97 7.27
N LEU A 125 -8.04 13.30 8.39
CA LEU A 125 -6.79 12.56 8.54
C LEU A 125 -6.60 11.56 7.39
N LEU A 126 -7.63 10.76 7.08
CA LEU A 126 -7.57 9.78 6.01
C LEU A 126 -7.34 10.44 4.64
N ASP A 127 -7.97 11.59 4.37
CA ASP A 127 -7.80 12.32 3.13
C ASP A 127 -6.34 12.82 2.96
N HIS A 128 -5.70 13.28 4.05
CA HIS A 128 -4.28 13.64 4.03
C HIS A 128 -3.37 12.43 3.74
N LEU A 129 -3.64 11.27 4.35
CA LEU A 129 -2.85 10.06 4.11
C LEU A 129 -3.02 9.56 2.67
N GLN A 130 -4.24 9.63 2.14
CA GLN A 130 -4.53 9.30 0.75
C GLN A 130 -3.87 10.27 -0.22
N LEU A 131 -3.82 11.57 0.10
CA LEU A 131 -3.11 12.56 -0.70
C LEU A 131 -1.61 12.26 -0.76
N LEU A 132 -1.00 11.96 0.38
CA LEU A 132 0.42 11.58 0.45
C LEU A 132 0.71 10.32 -0.37
N THR A 133 -0.17 9.32 -0.27
CA THR A 133 -0.10 8.08 -1.06
C THR A 133 -0.19 8.37 -2.55
N LEU A 134 -1.16 9.19 -2.96
CA LEU A 134 -1.38 9.56 -4.35
C LEU A 134 -0.17 10.32 -4.93
N TYR A 135 0.36 11.28 -4.17
CA TYR A 135 1.54 12.04 -4.56
C TYR A 135 2.74 11.12 -4.84
N HIS A 136 3.04 10.18 -3.93
CA HIS A 136 4.12 9.22 -4.14
C HIS A 136 3.86 8.27 -5.32
N ALA A 137 2.63 7.81 -5.49
CA ALA A 137 2.25 6.95 -6.61
C ALA A 137 2.46 7.66 -7.95
N VAL A 138 1.97 8.90 -8.09
CA VAL A 138 2.14 9.69 -9.33
C VAL A 138 3.62 9.98 -9.57
N PHE A 139 4.35 10.45 -8.57
CA PHE A 139 5.76 10.81 -8.72
C PHE A 139 6.65 9.62 -9.11
N THR A 140 6.33 8.42 -8.60
CA THR A 140 7.15 7.22 -8.80
C THR A 140 6.73 6.43 -10.04
N LEU A 141 5.42 6.28 -10.27
CA LEU A 141 4.85 5.34 -11.25
C LEU A 141 4.32 6.04 -12.50
N HIS A 142 4.16 7.37 -12.47
CA HIS A 142 3.71 8.16 -13.61
C HIS A 142 4.72 9.28 -13.96
N PRO A 143 5.94 8.92 -14.40
CA PRO A 143 7.02 9.89 -14.65
C PRO A 143 6.71 10.88 -15.78
N THR A 144 5.69 10.60 -16.59
CA THR A 144 5.22 11.48 -17.67
C THR A 144 4.20 12.52 -17.21
N TYR A 145 3.81 12.53 -15.93
CA TYR A 145 2.90 13.53 -15.40
C TYR A 145 3.54 14.92 -15.42
N SER A 146 2.86 15.88 -16.04
CA SER A 146 3.29 17.27 -16.15
C SER A 146 2.29 18.28 -15.57
N GLY A 147 1.28 17.79 -14.84
CA GLY A 147 0.26 18.63 -14.22
C GLY A 147 0.74 19.29 -12.91
N PRO A 148 -0.14 20.03 -12.22
CA PRO A 148 0.19 20.63 -10.94
C PRO A 148 0.49 19.56 -9.88
N LEU A 149 1.37 19.89 -8.96
CA LEU A 149 1.62 19.09 -7.77
C LEU A 149 0.97 19.77 -6.55
N PRO A 150 0.64 19.02 -5.49
CA PRO A 150 0.11 19.61 -4.26
C PRO A 150 1.10 20.66 -3.68
N PRO A 151 0.59 21.78 -3.13
CA PRO A 151 1.43 22.77 -2.47
C PRO A 151 2.26 22.16 -1.32
N SER A 152 3.51 22.63 -1.18
CA SER A 152 4.44 22.11 -0.17
C SER A 152 3.92 22.21 1.26
N ALA A 153 3.18 23.28 1.60
CA ALA A 153 2.57 23.44 2.92
C ALA A 153 1.53 22.35 3.24
N ILE A 154 0.67 22.02 2.27
CA ILE A 154 -0.34 20.96 2.40
C ILE A 154 0.35 19.59 2.51
N MET A 155 1.43 19.38 1.74
CA MET A 155 2.22 18.16 1.83
C MET A 155 2.89 18.02 3.19
N GLN A 156 3.52 19.08 3.72
CA GLN A 156 4.12 19.07 5.05
C GLN A 156 3.10 18.77 6.14
N GLU A 157 1.88 19.32 6.04
CA GLU A 157 0.79 18.97 6.94
C GLU A 157 0.41 17.49 6.83
N ALA A 158 0.24 16.96 5.62
CA ALA A 158 -0.08 15.54 5.42
C ALA A 158 1.01 14.61 5.98
N MET A 159 2.29 14.94 5.74
CA MET A 159 3.44 14.22 6.30
C MET A 159 3.46 14.30 7.83
N SER A 160 3.02 15.44 8.40
CA SER A 160 2.95 15.60 9.84
C SER A 160 1.86 14.75 10.50
N LYS A 161 0.73 14.60 9.83
CA LYS A 161 -0.40 13.79 10.31
C LYS A 161 -0.14 12.29 10.22
N ASN A 162 0.78 11.86 9.36
CA ASN A 162 1.11 10.45 9.22
C ASN A 162 1.72 9.89 10.52
N GLY A 163 1.22 8.74 10.98
CA GLY A 163 1.61 8.15 12.27
C GLY A 163 0.91 8.70 13.52
N GLU A 164 0.13 9.78 13.44
CA GLU A 164 -0.62 10.31 14.61
C GLU A 164 -1.70 9.34 15.12
N HIS A 165 -2.21 8.48 14.23
CA HIS A 165 -3.20 7.46 14.56
C HIS A 165 -2.61 6.24 15.27
N VAL A 166 -1.28 6.04 15.19
CA VAL A 166 -0.60 4.89 15.79
C VAL A 166 -0.28 5.20 17.24
N LYS A 167 -1.05 4.59 18.16
CA LYS A 167 -0.89 4.77 19.60
C LYS A 167 0.00 3.69 20.22
N ASP A 168 -0.06 2.49 19.68
CA ASP A 168 0.56 1.30 20.24
C ASP A 168 1.44 0.59 19.21
N PHE A 169 2.47 -0.10 19.70
CA PHE A 169 3.42 -0.86 18.89
C PHE A 169 3.51 -2.30 19.41
N PRO A 170 2.61 -3.20 18.98
CA PRO A 170 2.45 -4.52 19.59
C PRO A 170 3.71 -5.39 19.49
N LEU A 171 4.52 -5.23 18.44
CA LEU A 171 5.76 -5.99 18.26
C LEU A 171 6.94 -5.46 19.08
N LYS A 172 6.84 -4.25 19.66
CA LYS A 172 7.96 -3.61 20.36
C LYS A 172 8.57 -4.52 21.41
N GLY A 173 7.77 -5.04 22.35
CA GLY A 173 8.29 -5.86 23.44
C GLY A 173 8.89 -7.20 22.98
N ALA A 174 8.36 -7.79 21.89
CA ALA A 174 8.92 -9.01 21.32
C ALA A 174 10.26 -8.74 20.61
N LEU A 175 10.34 -7.64 19.85
CA LEU A 175 11.55 -7.21 19.16
C LEU A 175 12.66 -6.84 20.14
N GLU A 176 12.36 -6.06 21.19
CA GLU A 176 13.36 -5.70 22.21
C GLU A 176 13.95 -6.94 22.89
N ARG A 177 13.11 -7.93 23.22
CA ARG A 177 13.58 -9.21 23.78
C ARG A 177 14.41 -10.01 22.79
N GLY A 178 13.96 -10.11 21.54
CA GLY A 178 14.63 -10.89 20.50
C GLY A 178 15.98 -10.29 20.07
N LEU A 179 16.11 -8.97 20.12
CA LEU A 179 17.33 -8.25 19.75
C LEU A 179 18.32 -8.08 20.92
N GLY A 180 17.92 -8.44 22.15
CA GLY A 180 18.78 -8.36 23.33
C GLY A 180 18.78 -6.99 24.02
N GLY A 181 17.77 -6.16 23.79
CA GLY A 181 17.60 -4.87 24.47
C GLY A 181 16.91 -3.81 23.62
N SER A 182 16.39 -2.77 24.29
CA SER A 182 15.76 -1.62 23.63
C SER A 182 16.76 -0.74 22.87
N CYS A 183 18.06 -0.81 23.16
CA CYS A 183 19.08 -0.02 22.46
C CYS A 183 19.23 -0.39 20.97
N TYR A 184 18.72 -1.55 20.56
CA TYR A 184 18.78 -2.08 19.18
C TYR A 184 17.53 -1.79 18.35
N LEU A 185 16.52 -1.15 18.93
CA LEU A 185 15.21 -0.94 18.30
C LEU A 185 14.82 0.53 18.38
N LEU A 186 14.64 1.16 17.22
CA LEU A 186 13.96 2.44 17.10
C LEU A 186 12.50 2.21 16.78
N THR A 187 11.62 3.02 17.35
CA THR A 187 10.17 2.93 17.15
C THR A 187 9.63 4.31 16.79
N LYS A 188 8.54 4.38 16.00
CA LYS A 188 7.90 5.65 15.60
C LYS A 188 8.85 6.54 14.80
N VAL A 189 9.46 5.98 13.77
CA VAL A 189 10.43 6.68 12.93
C VAL A 189 9.73 7.17 11.66
N HIS A 190 10.16 8.31 11.12
CA HIS A 190 9.65 8.85 9.88
C HIS A 190 10.72 8.82 8.78
N THR A 191 10.31 8.81 7.52
CA THR A 191 11.20 9.17 6.42
C THR A 191 11.04 10.65 6.09
N LYS A 192 12.04 11.27 5.45
CA LYS A 192 11.94 12.64 4.93
C LYS A 192 10.88 12.80 3.84
N LEU A 193 10.47 11.69 3.23
CA LEU A 193 9.32 11.61 2.31
C LEU A 193 7.98 11.50 3.05
N GLY A 194 7.96 11.46 4.39
CA GLY A 194 6.74 11.44 5.19
C GLY A 194 6.10 10.06 5.36
N HIS A 195 6.79 8.97 4.99
CA HIS A 195 6.38 7.63 5.42
C HIS A 195 6.56 7.47 6.93
N PHE A 196 5.63 6.77 7.55
CA PHE A 196 5.70 6.35 8.93
C PHE A 196 6.20 4.91 9.01
N VAL A 197 7.20 4.66 9.86
CA VAL A 197 7.84 3.37 10.05
C VAL A 197 7.69 2.98 11.52
N ASP A 198 7.04 1.83 11.77
CA ASP A 198 6.78 1.38 13.14
C ASP A 198 8.07 1.12 13.88
N HIS A 199 8.96 0.35 13.25
CA HIS A 199 10.21 -0.09 13.86
C HIS A 199 11.37 -0.05 12.87
N VAL A 200 12.53 0.37 13.37
CA VAL A 200 13.79 0.36 12.62
C VAL A 200 14.83 -0.38 13.42
N VAL A 201 15.53 -1.30 12.75
CA VAL A 201 16.62 -2.09 13.33
C VAL A 201 17.82 -2.00 12.41
N VAL A 202 19.01 -1.86 12.98
CA VAL A 202 20.27 -1.90 12.23
C VAL A 202 21.00 -3.19 12.56
N MET A 203 21.42 -3.92 11.54
CA MET A 203 22.15 -5.18 11.69
C MET A 203 23.50 -5.08 10.98
N ARG A 204 24.57 -5.56 11.61
CA ARG A 204 25.86 -5.74 10.93
C ARG A 204 25.87 -7.03 10.09
N LYS A 205 26.82 -7.13 9.16
CA LYS A 205 27.13 -8.41 8.49
C LYS A 205 27.28 -9.53 9.54
N GLY A 206 26.62 -10.66 9.28
CA GLY A 206 26.55 -11.79 10.21
C GLY A 206 25.26 -11.85 11.05
N GLY A 207 24.32 -10.91 10.89
CA GLY A 207 22.98 -10.99 11.48
C GLY A 207 22.89 -10.56 12.93
N TYR A 208 23.83 -9.73 13.40
CA TYR A 208 23.83 -9.21 14.76
C TYR A 208 23.29 -7.77 14.79
N PRO A 209 22.44 -7.42 15.75
CA PRO A 209 21.94 -6.05 15.88
C PRO A 209 23.02 -5.09 16.34
N VAL A 210 22.84 -3.82 16.00
CA VAL A 210 23.74 -2.70 16.31
C VAL A 210 22.96 -1.69 17.13
N ALA A 211 23.56 -1.21 18.22
CA ALA A 211 22.92 -0.22 19.09
C ALA A 211 22.75 1.11 18.34
N ILE A 212 21.54 1.65 18.36
CA ILE A 212 21.12 2.84 17.60
C ILE A 212 20.54 3.94 18.50
N ASN A 213 20.23 3.63 19.77
CA ASN A 213 19.59 4.56 20.70
C ASN A 213 20.58 5.23 21.67
N GLU A 214 21.88 5.01 21.53
CA GLU A 214 22.86 5.45 22.55
C GLU A 214 23.14 6.97 22.55
N ASN A 215 22.76 7.69 21.48
CA ASN A 215 23.01 9.13 21.34
C ASN A 215 21.74 10.00 21.37
N SER A 216 20.56 9.43 21.60
CA SER A 216 19.30 10.18 21.61
C SER A 216 19.03 10.78 22.99
N GLU A 217 19.88 11.71 23.44
CA GLU A 217 19.48 12.77 24.38
C GLU A 217 18.64 13.86 23.68
N GLN A 218 18.29 13.64 22.41
CA GLN A 218 17.37 14.47 21.66
C GLN A 218 15.98 14.35 22.28
N SER A 219 15.60 15.45 22.93
CA SER A 219 14.27 15.75 23.44
C SER A 219 13.16 14.96 22.77
N THR A 220 12.34 14.31 23.61
CA THR A 220 11.14 13.52 23.32
C THR A 220 10.08 14.21 22.44
N SER A 221 10.37 15.39 21.90
CA SER A 221 9.50 16.28 21.15
C SER A 221 9.81 16.36 19.66
N SER A 222 11.00 15.93 19.20
CA SER A 222 11.38 16.03 17.78
C SER A 222 11.14 14.71 17.03
N ARG A 223 10.57 14.78 15.81
CA ARG A 223 10.40 13.60 14.94
C ARG A 223 11.78 13.08 14.53
N GLN A 224 12.00 11.79 14.70
CA GLN A 224 13.22 11.12 14.26
C GLN A 224 13.07 10.63 12.82
N PHE A 225 14.08 10.90 12.00
CA PHE A 225 14.11 10.50 10.59
C PHE A 225 15.07 9.34 10.35
N VAL A 226 14.67 8.39 9.51
CA VAL A 226 15.49 7.24 9.10
C VAL A 226 16.79 7.70 8.43
N GLU A 227 16.70 8.72 7.59
CA GLU A 227 17.82 9.23 6.81
C GLU A 227 18.86 9.99 7.65
N ASP A 228 18.52 10.35 8.89
CA ASP A 228 19.42 11.05 9.82
C ASP A 228 20.09 10.08 10.82
N LEU A 229 19.85 8.77 10.69
CA LEU A 229 20.47 7.75 11.53
C LEU A 229 21.95 7.57 11.20
N ILE A 230 22.79 7.57 12.24
CA ILE A 230 24.21 7.26 12.12
C ILE A 230 24.36 5.74 12.05
N ILE A 231 24.55 5.20 10.86
CA ILE A 231 24.67 3.76 10.61
C ILE A 231 26.16 3.38 10.50
N PRO A 232 26.68 2.45 11.33
CA PRO A 232 28.06 2.02 11.22
C PRO A 232 28.38 1.38 9.86
N PRO A 233 29.62 1.53 9.34
CA PRO A 233 29.99 0.98 8.05
C PRO A 233 29.80 -0.54 8.03
N ASN A 234 29.44 -1.10 6.86
CA ASN A 234 29.08 -2.51 6.68
C ASN A 234 27.83 -3.00 7.44
N SER A 235 26.97 -2.08 7.90
CA SER A 235 25.66 -2.43 8.44
C SER A 235 24.56 -2.34 7.38
N GLN A 236 23.46 -3.03 7.63
CA GLN A 236 22.24 -3.02 6.85
C GLN A 236 21.11 -2.50 7.73
N LEU A 237 20.33 -1.57 7.18
CA LEU A 237 19.14 -1.03 7.80
C LEU A 237 17.94 -1.93 7.45
N PHE A 238 17.17 -2.31 8.46
CA PHE A 238 15.93 -3.05 8.34
C PHE A 238 14.79 -2.18 8.86
N GLU A 239 13.92 -1.76 7.93
CA GLU A 239 12.67 -1.08 8.25
C GLU A 239 11.58 -2.13 8.36
N ILE A 240 10.90 -2.15 9.51
CA ILE A 240 9.78 -3.04 9.78
C ILE A 240 8.54 -2.14 9.79
N LEU A 241 7.76 -2.25 8.72
CA LEU A 241 6.44 -1.65 8.62
C LEU A 241 5.39 -2.72 8.92
N ILE A 242 4.64 -2.51 9.99
CA ILE A 242 3.40 -3.20 10.24
C ILE A 242 2.33 -2.37 9.53
N VAL A 243 1.99 -2.81 8.32
CA VAL A 243 0.76 -2.34 7.70
C VAL A 243 -0.39 -3.02 8.43
N ILE A 244 -0.78 -2.47 9.58
CA ILE A 244 -2.11 -2.78 10.11
C ILE A 244 -3.04 -2.30 9.02
N ALA A 245 -3.89 -3.17 8.48
CA ALA A 245 -4.85 -2.87 7.43
C ALA A 245 -5.96 -1.92 7.92
N ILE A 246 -5.59 -0.81 8.56
CA ILE A 246 -6.48 0.25 9.06
C ILE A 246 -7.18 0.94 7.89
N VAL A 247 -6.61 0.89 6.67
CA VAL A 247 -7.31 1.35 5.47
C VAL A 247 -8.58 0.53 5.19
N LEU A 248 -8.65 -0.74 5.61
CA LEU A 248 -9.86 -1.56 5.53
C LEU A 248 -10.79 -1.31 6.73
N ALA A 249 -10.26 -1.26 7.96
CA ALA A 249 -11.09 -1.12 9.17
C ALA A 249 -11.76 0.27 9.34
N SER A 250 -11.13 1.35 8.87
CA SER A 250 -11.69 2.71 8.99
C SER A 250 -12.92 2.94 8.11
N VAL A 251 -13.06 2.14 7.03
CA VAL A 251 -14.24 2.18 6.15
C VAL A 251 -15.42 1.42 6.78
N ALA A 252 -15.16 0.37 7.56
CA ALA A 252 -16.20 -0.37 8.29
C ALA A 252 -16.75 0.43 9.48
N ALA A 253 -15.88 1.12 10.24
CA ALA A 253 -16.29 1.88 11.43
C ALA A 253 -17.14 3.13 11.11
N ALA A 254 -17.09 3.66 9.88
CA ALA A 254 -17.92 4.78 9.47
C ALA A 254 -19.38 4.39 9.17
N SER A 255 -19.73 3.09 9.21
CA SER A 255 -21.08 2.62 8.87
C SER A 255 -21.87 1.91 9.97
N LEU A 256 -21.29 1.60 11.14
CA LEU A 256 -22.07 1.12 12.30
C LEU A 256 -21.34 1.38 13.63
N THR A 257 -21.94 2.18 14.50
CA THR A 257 -21.82 2.00 15.95
C THR A 257 -22.48 0.67 16.32
N ILE A 258 -21.71 -0.32 16.76
CA ILE A 258 -22.09 -1.37 17.72
C ILE A 258 -20.82 -2.06 18.23
N ASP A 259 -20.97 -2.58 19.43
CA ASP A 259 -20.03 -2.97 20.47
C ASP A 259 -19.20 -4.24 20.19
N GLN A 260 -18.07 -4.32 20.92
CA GLN A 260 -17.33 -5.50 21.40
C GLN A 260 -16.35 -6.33 20.54
N THR A 261 -15.11 -6.34 21.07
CA THR A 261 -14.17 -7.46 21.34
C THR A 261 -14.11 -8.67 20.41
N ALA A 262 -12.90 -9.01 19.93
CA ALA A 262 -12.15 -10.21 20.33
C ALA A 262 -10.87 -10.38 19.50
N ASP A 263 -9.92 -11.08 20.13
CA ASP A 263 -8.59 -11.44 19.68
C ASP A 263 -8.59 -12.45 18.52
N ASP A 264 -7.94 -12.10 17.40
CA ASP A 264 -7.00 -12.93 16.63
C ASP A 264 -6.59 -12.12 15.39
N TRP A 265 -5.32 -11.73 15.28
CA TRP A 265 -4.81 -11.04 14.10
C TRP A 265 -3.71 -11.87 13.46
N ASP A 266 -3.98 -12.45 12.29
CA ASP A 266 -2.94 -13.00 11.41
C ASP A 266 -2.08 -11.83 10.88
N ILE A 267 -0.82 -11.80 11.29
CA ILE A 267 0.15 -10.77 10.90
C ILE A 267 0.72 -11.12 9.52
N MET A 268 0.32 -10.39 8.49
CA MET A 268 0.96 -10.47 7.18
C MET A 268 2.05 -9.40 7.06
N VAL A 269 3.32 -9.79 7.22
CA VAL A 269 4.48 -8.91 7.05
C VAL A 269 4.76 -8.71 5.57
N TRP A 270 4.65 -7.48 5.06
CA TRP A 270 5.22 -7.11 3.76
C TRP A 270 6.55 -6.39 3.98
N SER A 271 7.64 -6.99 3.49
CA SER A 271 8.93 -6.31 3.31
C SER A 271 9.06 -5.92 1.85
N GLN A 272 9.01 -4.61 1.54
CA GLN A 272 9.65 -4.11 0.32
C GLN A 272 11.08 -3.71 0.68
N SER A 273 12.00 -4.65 0.55
CA SER A 273 13.42 -4.39 0.77
C SER A 273 14.00 -3.69 -0.48
N GLY A 274 14.16 -2.36 -0.40
CA GLY A 274 15.15 -1.67 -1.22
C GLY A 274 16.49 -1.69 -0.49
N VAL A 275 17.49 -2.40 -1.01
CA VAL A 275 18.85 -2.32 -0.46
C VAL A 275 19.45 -0.97 -0.88
N LEU A 276 19.49 -0.01 0.06
CA LEU A 276 20.30 1.19 -0.11
C LEU A 276 21.77 0.81 0.14
N ARG A 277 22.56 0.73 -0.94
CA ARG A 277 24.02 0.73 -0.82
C ARG A 277 24.49 2.18 -0.78
N CYS A 278 25.05 2.59 0.35
CA CYS A 278 25.74 3.87 0.45
C CYS A 278 27.12 3.74 -0.18
N ASP A 279 27.23 4.04 -1.48
CA ASP A 279 28.50 4.38 -2.11
C ASP A 279 28.41 5.84 -2.60
N ASP A 280 29.39 6.62 -2.16
CA ASP A 280 29.79 7.99 -2.51
C ASP A 280 29.05 9.20 -1.90
N HIS A 281 29.86 9.98 -1.17
CA HIS A 281 29.55 11.26 -0.50
C HIS A 281 29.11 12.36 -1.49
N VAL A 282 27.95 12.99 -1.22
CA VAL A 282 27.60 14.32 -1.75
C VAL A 282 27.25 15.27 -0.58
N PRO A 283 27.85 16.46 -0.50
CA PRO A 283 27.68 17.38 0.65
C PRO A 283 26.34 18.15 0.64
N PRO A 284 25.91 18.72 1.80
CA PRO A 284 24.50 19.02 2.09
C PRO A 284 23.95 20.35 1.53
N SER A 285 24.64 21.06 0.64
CA SER A 285 24.26 22.43 0.25
C SER A 285 23.54 22.55 -1.11
N LYS A 286 23.08 21.45 -1.73
CA LYS A 286 22.43 21.48 -3.06
C LYS A 286 21.09 20.73 -3.20
N LEU A 287 20.44 20.34 -2.10
CA LEU A 287 19.26 19.45 -2.16
C LEU A 287 17.91 20.10 -2.51
N LEU A 288 17.83 21.41 -2.76
CA LEU A 288 16.54 22.07 -3.00
C LEU A 288 16.13 22.21 -4.48
N HIS A 289 16.97 21.85 -5.46
CA HIS A 289 16.61 22.01 -6.89
C HIS A 289 17.23 21.02 -7.91
N GLN A 290 17.57 19.78 -7.53
CA GLN A 290 18.02 18.79 -8.54
C GLN A 290 17.16 17.52 -8.58
N GLN A 291 16.75 17.18 -9.81
CA GLN A 291 16.21 15.87 -10.19
C GLN A 291 17.14 14.76 -9.69
N LEU A 292 16.58 13.83 -8.91
CA LEU A 292 17.27 12.62 -8.51
C LEU A 292 17.69 11.80 -9.74
N PRO A 293 18.87 11.15 -9.73
CA PRO A 293 19.32 10.36 -10.86
C PRO A 293 18.37 9.18 -11.09
N GLN A 294 18.00 8.96 -12.35
CA GLN A 294 17.22 7.80 -12.78
C GLN A 294 18.03 6.51 -12.57
N THR A 295 17.99 5.94 -11.37
CA THR A 295 18.37 4.54 -11.18
C THR A 295 17.25 3.66 -11.70
N LYS A 296 17.51 2.90 -12.77
CA LYS A 296 16.65 1.81 -13.24
C LYS A 296 16.33 0.88 -12.06
N ARG A 297 15.12 0.99 -11.52
CA ARG A 297 14.54 -0.01 -10.61
C ARG A 297 13.72 -0.97 -11.45
N THR A 298 14.19 -2.20 -11.57
CA THR A 298 13.45 -3.29 -12.19
C THR A 298 12.37 -3.74 -11.22
N PHE A 299 11.11 -3.42 -11.51
CA PHE A 299 9.95 -4.01 -10.84
C PHE A 299 9.70 -5.39 -11.44
N CYS A 300 9.84 -6.45 -10.64
CA CYS A 300 9.45 -7.81 -11.00
C CYS A 300 8.19 -8.19 -10.23
N LEU A 301 7.01 -8.03 -10.85
CA LEU A 301 5.78 -8.70 -10.43
C LEU A 301 5.75 -10.08 -11.11
N GLY A 302 6.15 -11.11 -10.38
CA GLY A 302 6.18 -12.49 -10.87
C GLY A 302 5.36 -13.44 -9.99
N ARG A 303 4.20 -13.87 -10.49
CA ARG A 303 3.46 -15.04 -9.98
C ARG A 303 4.32 -16.30 -10.22
N LYS A 304 4.66 -17.05 -9.16
CA LYS A 304 5.02 -18.47 -9.28
C LYS A 304 3.81 -19.32 -8.90
N ASN A 305 3.19 -19.93 -9.90
CA ASN A 305 2.21 -21.00 -9.71
C ASN A 305 2.91 -22.20 -9.08
N PHE A 306 2.53 -22.57 -7.86
CA PHE A 306 2.85 -23.90 -7.32
C PHE A 306 1.88 -24.92 -7.93
N GLY A 307 2.39 -25.66 -8.91
CA GLY A 307 1.72 -26.85 -9.44
C GLY A 307 1.74 -27.96 -8.41
N SER A 308 0.56 -28.50 -8.13
CA SER A 308 0.31 -29.70 -7.33
C SER A 308 1.06 -30.90 -7.92
N ALA A 309 2.02 -31.47 -7.18
CA ALA A 309 2.60 -32.76 -7.48
C ALA A 309 1.92 -33.84 -6.62
N ARG A 310 1.13 -34.70 -7.28
CA ARG A 310 0.57 -35.93 -6.72
C ARG A 310 1.70 -36.93 -6.48
N LEU A 311 1.79 -37.47 -5.27
CA LEU A 311 2.54 -38.70 -4.99
C LEU A 311 1.60 -39.88 -5.23
N CYS A 312 1.79 -40.58 -6.35
CA CYS A 312 1.26 -41.93 -6.57
C CYS A 312 2.32 -42.94 -6.13
N GLY A 313 1.89 -43.90 -5.31
CA GLY A 313 2.76 -44.92 -4.73
C GLY A 313 2.94 -46.19 -5.55
N SER A 314 3.99 -46.91 -5.14
CA SER A 314 4.12 -48.38 -5.01
C SER A 314 4.24 -49.25 -6.27
N PRO A 315 4.65 -50.53 -6.16
CA PRO A 315 5.76 -51.15 -5.38
C PRO A 315 6.52 -52.24 -6.21
N HIS A 316 7.47 -52.97 -5.58
CA HIS A 316 8.06 -54.31 -5.90
C HIS A 316 9.61 -54.30 -5.85
N PHE A 317 10.36 -55.34 -5.48
CA PHE A 317 10.23 -56.51 -4.60
C PHE A 317 11.64 -57.20 -4.63
N PHE A 318 12.16 -57.62 -3.47
CA PHE A 318 13.10 -58.74 -3.17
C PHE A 318 14.50 -58.96 -3.81
N GLY A 319 15.44 -59.28 -2.90
CA GLY A 319 16.47 -60.35 -3.03
C GLY A 319 17.92 -59.84 -3.09
N ALA A 320 18.95 -60.43 -2.47
CA ALA A 320 19.10 -61.52 -1.52
C ALA A 320 20.55 -61.48 -0.96
N MET A 321 20.77 -62.28 0.09
CA MET A 321 21.99 -62.63 0.85
C MET A 321 23.39 -62.47 0.22
N GLY A 322 24.36 -62.19 1.09
CA GLY A 322 25.75 -62.61 0.96
C GLY A 322 26.53 -62.49 2.28
N LYS A 323 26.63 -63.60 3.03
CA LYS A 323 27.57 -63.78 4.15
C LYS A 323 29.00 -63.92 3.60
N THR A 324 30.00 -63.38 4.30
CA THR A 324 31.25 -64.10 4.62
C THR A 324 32.00 -63.39 5.74
N SER A 325 32.40 -64.19 6.72
CA SER A 325 33.29 -63.86 7.84
C SER A 325 34.75 -64.20 7.52
N ARG A 326 35.62 -63.86 8.49
CA ARG A 326 37.09 -64.04 8.62
C ARG A 326 37.83 -62.77 8.21
N SER A 327 38.71 -62.19 9.02
CA SER A 327 39.47 -62.67 10.19
C SER A 327 39.48 -61.63 11.31
#